data_AF-A0A812Z1V8-F1
#
_entry.id   AF-A0A812Z1V8-F1
#
_cell.length_a   1.000
_cell.length_b   1.000
_cell.length_c   1.000
_cell.angle_alpha   90.00
_cell.angle_beta   90.00
_cell.angle_gamma   90.00
#
_symmetry.space_group_name_H-M   'P 1'
#
loop_
_entity.id
_entity.type
_entity.pdbx_description
1 polymer ?
#
loop_
_entity_poly.entity_id
_entity_poly.type
_entity_poly.pdbx_seq_one_letter_code
_entity_poly.pdbx_strand_id
1 'polypeptide(L)'
;MASASAAEETSYDLSEPEALLGFLEDAGIRLVRLEYLVELSASGRPLPRRQEAEKARTSSGAPALVESRELQEVKIDPGTAHMSVMLRHPVPRRVRVHLVSISHMWESMQHPDPWRFQLNAIVE
;
A
#
# COMPACT_ATOMS: atom_id res chain seq x y z
N MET A 1 -12.83 36.81 16.73
CA MET A 1 -11.52 36.20 16.96
C MET A 1 -11.67 34.70 16.78
N ALA A 2 -11.30 34.18 15.61
CA ALA A 2 -11.09 32.75 15.39
C ALA A 2 -9.78 32.66 14.61
N SER A 3 -8.75 32.17 15.29
CA SER A 3 -7.41 31.97 14.74
C SER A 3 -7.50 30.91 13.65
N ALA A 4 -7.24 31.29 12.40
CA ALA A 4 -6.93 30.32 11.36
C ALA A 4 -5.60 29.66 11.77
N SER A 5 -5.64 28.37 12.12
CA SER A 5 -4.40 27.60 12.26
C SER A 5 -3.79 27.51 10.87
N ALA A 6 -2.66 28.19 10.66
CA ALA A 6 -1.82 27.97 9.50
C ALA A 6 -1.53 26.47 9.44
N ALA A 7 -1.96 25.79 8.38
CA ALA A 7 -1.44 24.47 8.09
C ALA A 7 0.06 24.68 7.83
N GLU A 8 0.91 24.28 8.77
CA GLU A 8 2.33 24.22 8.51
C GLU A 8 2.52 23.32 7.29
N GLU A 9 3.10 23.85 6.21
CA GLU A 9 3.44 23.07 5.04
C GLU A 9 4.57 22.10 5.44
N THR A 10 4.18 20.91 5.90
CA THR A 10 5.13 19.84 6.19
C THR A 10 5.73 19.37 4.87
N SER A 11 7.01 19.69 4.67
CA SER A 11 7.78 19.21 3.51
C SER A 11 8.36 17.83 3.84
N TYR A 12 8.07 16.83 3.00
CA TYR A 12 8.61 15.48 3.14
C TYR A 12 9.67 15.24 2.06
N ASP A 13 10.86 14.76 2.44
CA ASP A 13 11.81 14.19 1.48
C ASP A 13 11.45 12.72 1.23
N LEU A 14 10.78 12.44 0.11
CA LEU A 14 10.34 11.09 -0.23
C LEU A 14 11.50 10.11 -0.54
N SER A 15 12.74 10.61 -0.58
CA SER A 15 13.94 9.78 -0.67
C SER A 15 14.30 9.13 0.67
N GLU A 16 13.87 9.75 1.78
CA GLU A 16 14.06 9.21 3.12
C GLU A 16 12.88 8.27 3.48
N PRO A 17 13.15 7.01 3.84
CA PRO A 17 12.07 6.06 4.16
C PRO A 17 11.19 6.53 5.32
N GLU A 18 11.73 7.16 6.36
CA GLU A 18 10.91 7.69 7.47
C GLU A 18 9.94 8.77 6.98
N ALA A 19 10.42 9.73 6.19
CA ALA A 19 9.60 10.82 5.68
C ALA A 19 8.55 10.31 4.67
N LEU A 20 8.87 9.30 3.87
CA LEU A 20 7.89 8.62 3.01
C LEU A 20 6.77 7.96 3.82
N LEU A 21 7.10 7.25 4.91
CA LEU A 21 6.09 6.61 5.76
C LEU A 21 5.20 7.65 6.44
N GLY A 22 5.79 8.75 6.95
CA GLY A 22 5.04 9.87 7.53
C GLY A 22 4.08 10.50 6.51
N PHE A 23 4.56 10.76 5.29
CA PHE A 23 3.72 11.27 4.21
C PHE A 23 2.54 10.34 3.90
N LEU A 24 2.78 9.03 3.80
CA LEU A 24 1.73 8.05 3.50
C LEU A 24 0.66 8.01 4.61
N GLU A 25 1.07 8.13 5.87
CA GLU A 25 0.19 8.17 7.02
C GLU A 25 -0.65 9.45 7.06
N ASP A 26 0.00 10.62 6.97
CA ASP A 26 -0.64 11.93 7.03
C ASP A 26 -1.61 12.16 5.86
N ALA A 27 -1.25 11.68 4.67
CA ALA A 27 -2.11 11.75 3.48
C ALA A 27 -3.24 10.70 3.47
N GLY A 28 -3.28 9.77 4.43
CA GLY A 28 -4.28 8.69 4.46
C GLY A 28 -4.19 7.75 3.24
N ILE A 29 -2.99 7.60 2.68
CA ILE A 29 -2.74 6.74 1.53
C ILE A 29 -2.65 5.29 2.02
N ARG A 30 -3.64 4.48 1.67
CA ARG A 30 -3.62 3.05 1.96
C ARG A 30 -3.02 2.27 0.81
N LEU A 31 -1.96 1.55 1.11
CA LEU A 31 -1.24 0.70 0.16
C LEU A 31 -2.04 -0.57 -0.14
N VAL A 32 -1.94 -1.07 -1.37
CA VAL A 32 -2.52 -2.36 -1.78
C VAL A 32 -1.46 -3.45 -1.61
N ARG A 33 -1.85 -4.61 -1.06
CA ARG A 33 -0.94 -5.75 -0.95
C ARG A 33 -0.70 -6.40 -2.31
N LEU A 34 0.57 -6.69 -2.61
CA LEU A 34 0.92 -7.46 -3.80
C LEU A 34 0.31 -8.86 -3.78
N GLU A 35 0.28 -9.54 -2.62
CA GLU A 35 -0.36 -10.86 -2.45
C GLU A 35 -1.80 -10.86 -2.97
N TYR A 36 -2.55 -9.81 -2.66
CA TYR A 36 -3.93 -9.67 -3.12
C TYR A 36 -4.02 -9.53 -4.65
N LEU A 37 -3.11 -8.76 -5.27
CA LEU A 37 -3.06 -8.60 -6.72
C LEU A 37 -2.70 -9.92 -7.42
N VAL A 38 -1.74 -10.68 -6.87
CA VAL A 38 -1.37 -12.01 -7.36
C VAL A 38 -2.56 -12.96 -7.33
N GLU A 39 -3.31 -12.98 -6.22
CA GLU A 39 -4.52 -13.80 -6.08
C GLU A 39 -5.62 -13.40 -7.08
N LEU A 40 -5.82 -12.10 -7.32
CA LEU A 40 -6.78 -11.62 -8.32
C LEU A 40 -6.39 -12.09 -9.73
N SER A 41 -5.11 -11.98 -10.09
CA SER A 41 -4.59 -12.44 -11.38
C SER A 41 -4.80 -13.94 -11.55
N ALA A 42 -4.41 -14.73 -10.55
CA ALA A 42 -4.53 -16.19 -10.55
C ALA A 42 -6.00 -16.66 -10.61
N SER A 43 -6.92 -15.95 -9.94
CA SER A 43 -8.36 -16.25 -9.96
C SER A 43 -9.09 -15.68 -11.18
N GLY A 44 -8.38 -14.98 -12.06
CA GLY A 44 -8.93 -14.35 -13.25
C GLY A 44 -9.91 -13.21 -12.97
N ARG A 45 -9.82 -12.58 -11.80
CA ARG A 45 -10.67 -11.46 -11.39
C ARG A 45 -10.08 -10.14 -11.85
N PRO A 46 -10.91 -9.13 -12.18
CA PRO A 46 -10.44 -7.80 -12.52
C PRO A 46 -9.89 -7.07 -11.30
N LEU A 47 -9.10 -6.03 -11.53
CA LEU A 47 -8.67 -5.13 -10.46
C LEU A 47 -9.90 -4.40 -9.87
N PRO A 48 -10.12 -4.48 -8.55
CA PRO A 48 -11.29 -3.89 -7.91
C PRO A 48 -11.16 -2.37 -7.78
N ARG A 49 -12.30 -1.73 -7.54
CA ARG A 49 -12.33 -0.33 -7.09
C ARG A 49 -11.81 -0.21 -5.66
N ARG A 50 -11.37 0.97 -5.25
CA ARG A 50 -10.88 1.22 -3.87
C ARG A 50 -11.90 0.79 -2.81
N GLN A 51 -13.19 1.12 -2.96
CA GLN A 51 -14.21 0.77 -1.96
C GLN A 51 -14.50 -0.75 -1.89
N GLU A 52 -14.20 -1.48 -2.96
CA GLU A 52 -14.33 -2.94 -2.99
C GLU A 52 -13.11 -3.59 -2.31
N ALA A 53 -11.91 -3.06 -2.55
CA ALA A 53 -10.68 -3.50 -1.90
C ALA A 53 -10.72 -3.31 -0.37
N GLU A 54 -11.37 -2.25 0.13
CA GLU A 54 -11.58 -2.01 1.57
C GLU A 54 -12.25 -3.18 2.30
N LYS A 55 -13.12 -3.91 1.61
CA LYS A 55 -13.88 -5.04 2.16
C LYS A 55 -13.26 -6.38 1.78
N ALA A 56 -12.26 -6.38 0.91
CA ALA A 56 -11.64 -7.57 0.40
C ALA A 56 -10.59 -8.12 1.37
N ARG A 57 -10.47 -9.44 1.37
CA ARG A 57 -9.44 -10.18 2.09
C ARG A 57 -8.71 -11.11 1.13
N THR A 58 -7.44 -11.36 1.44
CA THR A 58 -6.63 -12.38 0.77
C THR A 58 -7.08 -13.77 1.19
N SER A 59 -6.62 -14.79 0.48
CA SER A 59 -6.81 -16.20 0.86
C SER A 59 -6.22 -16.52 2.24
N SER A 60 -5.17 -15.80 2.65
CA SER A 60 -4.55 -15.86 3.98
C SER A 60 -5.36 -15.16 5.08
N GLY A 61 -6.48 -14.50 4.74
CA GLY A 61 -7.36 -13.78 5.67
C GLY A 61 -6.94 -12.34 5.98
N ALA A 62 -5.79 -11.89 5.46
CA ALA A 62 -5.32 -10.52 5.60
C ALA A 62 -6.20 -9.54 4.79
N PRO A 63 -6.35 -8.28 5.21
CA PRO A 63 -7.06 -7.28 4.41
C PRO A 63 -6.30 -6.99 3.11
N ALA A 64 -7.01 -6.71 2.01
CA ALA A 64 -6.37 -6.38 0.73
C ALA A 64 -5.55 -5.06 0.79
N LEU A 65 -6.02 -4.11 1.61
CA LEU A 65 -5.31 -2.87 1.91
C LEU A 65 -4.47 -3.03 3.17
N VAL A 66 -3.27 -2.43 3.17
CA VAL A 66 -2.41 -2.34 4.35
C VAL A 66 -3.05 -1.39 5.35
N GLU A 67 -3.10 -1.79 6.62
CA GLU A 67 -3.65 -0.98 7.70
C GLU A 67 -2.60 0.00 8.25
N SER A 68 -3.03 1.16 8.76
CA SER A 68 -2.11 2.17 9.32
C SER A 68 -1.20 1.60 10.42
N ARG A 69 -1.72 0.69 11.25
CA ARG A 69 -0.91 0.02 12.27
C ARG A 69 0.25 -0.80 11.69
N GLU A 70 0.08 -1.38 10.50
CA GLU A 70 1.15 -2.15 9.86
C GLU A 70 2.22 -1.23 9.31
N LEU A 71 1.82 -0.05 8.82
CA LEU A 71 2.75 0.98 8.37
C LEU A 71 3.61 1.50 9.54
N GLN A 72 3.00 1.71 10.71
CA GLN A 72 3.70 2.09 11.94
C GLN A 72 4.64 1.01 12.49
N GLU A 73 4.40 -0.27 12.17
CA GLU A 73 5.28 -1.39 12.56
C GLU A 73 6.49 -1.56 11.63
N VAL A 74 6.57 -0.80 10.53
CA VAL A 74 7.71 -0.83 9.60
C VAL A 74 8.98 -0.39 10.32
N LYS A 75 10.04 -1.20 10.19
CA LYS A 75 11.37 -0.88 10.70
C LYS A 75 12.31 -0.60 9.55
N ILE A 76 13.03 0.51 9.64
CA ILE A 76 14.04 0.93 8.68
C ILE A 76 15.41 0.59 9.25
N ASP A 77 16.24 -0.08 8.45
CA ASP A 77 17.63 -0.33 8.79
C ASP A 77 18.48 0.93 8.48
N PRO A 78 19.18 1.51 9.46
CA PRO A 78 19.86 2.80 9.29
C PRO A 78 21.10 2.72 8.37
N GLY A 79 21.65 1.53 8.12
CA GLY A 79 22.82 1.35 7.26
C GLY A 79 22.47 1.09 5.79
N THR A 80 21.26 0.59 5.53
CA THR A 80 20.84 0.15 4.19
C THR A 80 19.57 0.81 3.68
N ALA A 81 18.88 1.61 4.52
CA ALA A 81 17.56 2.16 4.26
C ALA A 81 16.49 1.09 3.93
N HIS A 82 16.75 -0.18 4.25
CA HIS A 82 15.83 -1.27 3.96
C HIS A 82 14.66 -1.26 4.94
N MET A 83 13.44 -1.26 4.38
CA MET A 83 12.21 -1.41 5.15
C MET A 83 11.93 -2.89 5.43
N SER A 84 11.45 -3.18 6.64
CA SER A 84 11.06 -4.53 7.04
C SER A 84 9.85 -4.51 7.96
N VAL A 85 9.01 -5.55 7.87
CA VAL A 85 7.85 -5.74 8.76
C VAL A 85 7.88 -7.12 9.37
N MET A 86 7.23 -7.28 10.52
CA MET A 86 7.00 -8.58 11.13
C MET A 86 5.70 -9.18 10.59
N LEU A 87 5.80 -10.17 9.71
CA LEU A 87 4.62 -10.98 9.34
C LEU A 87 4.34 -11.95 10.48
N ARG A 88 3.13 -11.90 11.05
CA ARG A 88 2.75 -12.73 12.19
C ARG A 88 2.19 -14.11 11.80
N HIS A 89 1.87 -14.33 10.53
CA HIS A 89 1.25 -15.55 10.01
C HIS A 89 1.93 -16.00 8.71
N PRO A 90 2.08 -17.32 8.44
CA PRO A 90 1.78 -18.47 9.32
C PRO A 90 2.82 -18.69 10.44
N VAL A 91 4.03 -18.16 10.28
CA VAL A 91 5.09 -18.17 11.31
C VAL A 91 5.64 -16.75 11.42
N PRO A 92 5.81 -16.20 12.65
CA PRO A 92 6.43 -14.90 12.86
C PRO A 92 7.79 -14.79 12.18
N ARG A 93 7.88 -13.98 11.12
CA ARG A 93 9.15 -13.72 10.43
C ARG A 93 9.25 -12.27 10.01
N ARG A 94 10.45 -11.72 10.12
CA ARG A 94 10.76 -10.42 9.56
C ARG A 94 10.99 -10.57 8.07
N VAL A 95 10.25 -9.81 7.27
CA VAL A 95 10.41 -9.77 5.82
C VAL A 95 10.82 -8.37 5.38
N ARG A 96 11.62 -8.29 4.33
CA ARG A 96 11.89 -7.04 3.64
C ARG A 96 10.63 -6.62 2.88
N VAL A 97 10.32 -5.33 2.91
CA VAL A 97 9.18 -4.76 2.21
C VAL A 97 9.67 -3.80 1.14
N HIS A 98 8.99 -3.82 0.01
CA HIS A 98 9.20 -2.91 -1.10
C HIS A 98 7.91 -2.13 -1.32
N LEU A 99 8.03 -0.81 -1.35
CA LEU A 99 6.96 0.08 -1.77
C LEU A 99 7.18 0.39 -3.24
N VAL A 100 6.16 0.16 -4.05
CA VAL A 100 6.20 0.42 -5.48
C VAL A 100 5.09 1.41 -5.80
N SER A 101 5.46 2.49 -6.46
CA SER A 101 4.51 3.40 -7.07
C SER A 101 4.37 3.05 -8.54
N ILE A 102 3.12 3.01 -9.02
CA ILE A 102 2.81 2.69 -10.40
C ILE A 102 2.25 3.97 -11.02
N SER A 103 3.02 4.59 -11.90
CA SER A 103 2.56 5.72 -12.70
C SER A 103 1.66 5.24 -13.84
N HIS A 104 0.74 6.11 -14.29
CA HIS A 104 -0.16 5.82 -15.41
C HIS A 104 -1.09 4.61 -15.20
N MET A 105 -1.48 4.38 -13.95
CA MET A 105 -2.54 3.43 -13.65
C MET A 105 -3.88 3.97 -14.16
N TRP A 106 -4.73 3.10 -14.70
CA TRP A 106 -6.08 3.49 -15.10
C TRP A 106 -6.80 3.84 -13.81
N GLU A 107 -7.28 5.08 -13.69
CA GLU A 107 -8.02 5.49 -12.51
C GLU A 107 -9.31 4.67 -12.44
N SER A 108 -9.29 3.61 -11.64
CA SER A 108 -10.43 2.71 -11.44
C SER A 108 -11.57 3.37 -10.66
N MET A 109 -11.55 4.70 -10.47
CA MET A 109 -12.60 5.43 -9.76
C MET A 109 -13.99 5.17 -10.35
N GLN A 110 -14.10 4.95 -11.67
CA GLN A 110 -15.41 4.70 -12.32
C GLN A 110 -15.54 3.33 -13.00
N HIS A 111 -14.45 2.72 -13.46
CA HIS A 111 -14.49 1.46 -14.20
C HIS A 111 -13.39 0.48 -13.75
N PRO A 112 -13.73 -0.80 -13.48
CA PRO A 112 -12.73 -1.84 -13.22
C PRO A 112 -11.89 -2.11 -14.48
N ASP A 113 -10.70 -2.69 -14.34
CA ASP A 113 -9.89 -3.21 -15.48
C ASP A 113 -10.48 -4.56 -15.95
N PRO A 114 -11.38 -4.59 -16.96
CA PRO A 114 -12.15 -5.79 -17.31
C PRO A 114 -11.28 -6.82 -18.05
N TRP A 115 -10.26 -6.34 -18.76
CA TRP A 115 -9.35 -7.18 -19.55
C TRP A 115 -8.09 -7.58 -18.78
N ARG A 116 -7.89 -7.05 -17.56
CA ARG A 116 -6.79 -7.38 -16.65
C ARG A 116 -5.40 -7.02 -17.18
N PHE A 117 -5.29 -6.17 -18.19
CA PHE A 117 -4.00 -5.81 -18.77
C PHE A 117 -3.09 -5.14 -17.74
N GLN A 118 -3.64 -4.26 -16.91
CA GLN A 118 -2.86 -3.59 -15.87
C GLN A 118 -2.53 -4.55 -14.74
N LEU A 119 -3.53 -5.33 -14.30
CA LEU A 119 -3.31 -6.32 -13.25
C LEU A 119 -2.19 -7.30 -13.61
N ASN A 120 -2.19 -7.81 -14.85
CA ASN A 120 -1.16 -8.73 -15.31
C ASN A 120 0.21 -8.05 -15.36
N ALA A 121 0.30 -6.84 -15.90
CA ALA A 121 1.56 -6.08 -15.97
C ALA A 121 2.14 -5.72 -14.58
N ILE A 122 1.32 -5.68 -13.53
CA ILE A 122 1.77 -5.40 -12.15
C ILE A 122 2.27 -6.66 -11.45
N VAL A 123 1.69 -7.82 -11.80
CA VAL A 123 1.97 -9.11 -11.16
C VAL A 123 3.14 -9.84 -11.84
N GLU A 124 3.38 -9.61 -13.13
CA GLU A 124 4.54 -10.08 -13.89
C GLU A 124 5.85 -9.40 -13.45
#